data_AF-A0AA38LQA3-F1
#
_entry.id   AF-A0AA38LQA3-F1
#
_cell.length_a   1.000
_cell.length_b   1.000
_cell.length_c   1.000
_cell.angle_alpha   90.00
_cell.angle_beta   90.00
_cell.angle_gamma   90.00
#
_symmetry.space_group_name_H-M   'P 1'
#
loop_
_entity.id
_entity.type
_entity.pdbx_description
1 polymer ?
#
loop_
_entity_poly.entity_id
_entity_poly.type
_entity_poly.pdbx_seq_one_letter_code
_entity_poly.pdbx_strand_id
1 'polypeptide(L)' 'MDVLAWSYADLKSFKPKDVQHDIPLKEDARAFRQKAEALIILRFRAPFRPKFRRCWTQRINFPIHHSTWVANIVP' A
#
# COMPACT_ATOMS: atom_id res chain seq x y z
N MET A 1 2.11 30.93 8.93
CA MET A 1 3.07 29.83 8.72
C MET A 1 2.31 28.73 8.01
N ASP A 2 2.38 28.71 6.68
CA ASP A 2 1.69 27.70 5.87
C ASP A 2 2.49 26.40 5.93
N VAL A 3 2.00 25.46 6.76
CA VAL A 3 2.47 24.08 6.77
C VAL A 3 2.00 23.45 5.47
N LEU A 4 2.95 23.14 4.58
CA LEU A 4 2.78 22.52 3.26
C LEU A 4 1.50 21.66 3.16
N ALA A 5 0.46 22.24 2.56
CA ALA A 5 -0.84 21.61 2.36
C ALA A 5 -0.80 20.72 1.11
N TRP A 6 -0.02 19.64 1.13
CA TRP A 6 -0.07 18.67 0.04
C TRP A 6 -1.42 17.96 0.06
N SER A 7 -2.16 18.15 -1.02
CA SER A 7 -3.36 17.39 -1.31
C SER A 7 -3.00 16.17 -2.17
N TYR A 8 -3.81 15.12 -2.13
CA TYR A 8 -3.61 13.96 -3.02
C TYR A 8 -3.73 14.28 -4.52
N ALA A 9 -4.18 15.49 -4.89
CA ALA A 9 -4.13 15.94 -6.28
C ALA A 9 -2.71 16.29 -6.71
N ASP A 10 -1.86 16.74 -5.78
CA ASP A 10 -0.47 17.11 -6.03
C ASP A 10 0.42 15.88 -6.32
N LEU A 11 0.00 14.70 -5.83
CA LEU A 11 0.60 13.38 -6.10
C LEU A 11 0.48 12.91 -7.56
N LYS A 12 -0.34 13.55 -8.40
CA LYS A 12 -0.62 13.09 -9.78
C LYS A 12 0.48 13.41 -10.79
N SER A 13 1.50 14.17 -10.40
CA SER A 13 2.46 14.78 -11.34
C SER A 13 3.82 14.07 -11.42
N PHE A 14 4.09 13.08 -10.57
CA PHE A 14 5.41 12.48 -10.48
C PHE A 14 5.66 11.46 -11.61
N LYS A 15 6.80 11.59 -12.30
CA LYS A 15 7.24 10.60 -13.28
C LYS A 15 7.77 9.39 -12.51
N PRO A 16 7.39 8.14 -12.84
CA PRO A 16 7.83 6.95 -12.12
C PRO A 16 9.36 6.83 -11.95
N LYS A 17 10.12 7.31 -12.94
CA LYS A 17 11.60 7.33 -12.89
C LYS A 17 12.17 8.25 -11.81
N ASP A 18 11.43 9.28 -11.39
CA ASP A 18 11.85 10.26 -10.39
C ASP A 18 11.47 9.82 -8.96
N VAL A 19 10.69 8.74 -8.81
CA VAL A 19 10.10 8.28 -7.52
C VAL A 19 10.20 6.78 -7.29
N GLN A 20 10.88 6.04 -8.17
CA GLN A 20 11.16 4.63 -7.93
C GLN A 20 12.25 4.51 -6.88
N HIS A 21 11.90 3.89 -5.74
CA HIS A 21 12.82 3.63 -4.65
C HIS A 21 13.23 2.16 -4.66
N ASP A 22 14.53 1.91 -4.57
CA ASP A 22 15.05 0.59 -4.24
C ASP A 22 15.09 0.46 -2.71
N ILE A 23 14.42 -0.57 -2.18
CA ILE A 23 14.40 -0.87 -0.75
C ILE A 23 15.42 -1.99 -0.50
N PRO A 24 16.63 -1.68 0.00
CA PRO A 24 17.62 -2.72 0.29
C PRO A 24 17.12 -3.62 1.43
N LEU A 25 17.22 -4.91 1.24
CA LEU A 25 16.92 -5.91 2.27
C LEU A 25 18.19 -6.22 3.08
N LYS A 26 18.00 -6.64 4.33
CA LYS A 26 19.09 -7.22 5.14
C LYS A 26 19.54 -8.56 4.53
N GLU A 27 20.78 -8.94 4.77
CA GLU A 27 21.38 -10.17 4.22
C GLU A 27 20.65 -11.45 4.66
N ASP A 28 20.05 -11.44 5.85
CA ASP A 28 19.30 -12.57 6.42
C ASP A 28 17.78 -12.48 6.15
N ALA A 29 17.32 -11.44 5.44
CA ALA A 29 15.90 -11.23 5.18
C ALA A 29 15.33 -12.35 4.32
N ARG A 30 14.23 -12.94 4.79
CA ARG A 30 13.49 -13.98 4.06
C ARG A 30 12.06 -13.55 3.83
N ALA A 31 11.53 -13.92 2.67
CA ALA A 31 10.14 -13.69 2.35
C ALA A 31 9.24 -14.35 3.40
N PHE A 32 8.27 -13.59 3.88
CA PHE A 32 7.32 -14.06 4.87
C PHE A 32 5.89 -13.79 4.42
N ARG A 33 5.08 -14.86 4.51
CA ARG A 33 3.67 -14.83 4.14
C ARG A 33 2.82 -15.00 5.39
N GLN A 34 2.27 -13.91 5.89
CA GLN A 34 1.29 -13.96 6.96
C GLN A 34 0.00 -14.62 6.49
N LYS A 35 -0.52 -15.52 7.30
CA LYS A 35 -1.85 -16.10 7.08
C LYS A 35 -2.87 -15.01 7.39
N ALA A 36 -3.73 -14.70 6.42
CA ALA A 36 -4.83 -13.77 6.63
C ALA A 36 -5.82 -14.36 7.63
N GLU A 37 -6.09 -13.64 8.71
CA GLU A 37 -7.12 -14.06 9.67
C GLU A 37 -8.51 -13.73 9.13
N ALA A 38 -9.44 -14.69 9.25
CA ALA A 38 -10.81 -14.52 8.79
C ALA A 38 -11.50 -13.30 9.43
N LEU A 39 -11.14 -12.97 10.68
CA LEU A 39 -11.69 -11.83 11.41
C LEU A 39 -11.25 -10.47 10.80
N ILE A 40 -10.01 -10.39 10.31
CA ILE A 40 -9.46 -9.20 9.62
C ILE A 40 -10.18 -9.03 8.27
N ILE A 41 -10.48 -10.11 7.57
CA ILE A 41 -11.21 -10.04 6.30
C ILE A 41 -12.65 -9.52 6.51
N LEU A 42 -13.33 -9.94 7.58
CA LEU A 42 -14.73 -9.59 7.84
C LEU A 42 -14.91 -8.19 8.41
N ARG A 43 -14.11 -7.80 9.41
CA ARG A 43 -14.26 -6.50 10.10
C ARG A 43 -13.81 -5.31 9.26
N PHE A 44 -12.85 -5.51 8.36
CA PHE A 44 -12.19 -4.39 7.67
C PHE A 44 -12.75 -4.15 6.27
N ARG A 45 -13.56 -5.07 5.73
CA ARG A 45 -14.09 -4.99 4.37
C ARG A 45 -14.96 -3.76 4.12
N ALA A 46 -15.82 -3.38 5.05
CA ALA A 46 -16.72 -2.23 4.87
C ALA A 46 -15.99 -0.87 5.03
N PRO A 47 -15.27 -0.59 6.14
CA PRO A 47 -14.67 0.73 6.36
C PRO A 47 -13.45 1.03 5.48
N PHE A 48 -12.69 0.01 5.05
CA PHE A 48 -11.51 0.23 4.22
C PHE A 48 -11.80 0.25 2.71
N ARG A 49 -12.96 -0.25 2.27
CA ARG A 49 -13.31 -0.31 0.84
C ARG A 49 -13.32 1.07 0.16
N PRO A 50 -13.86 2.16 0.76
CA PRO A 50 -13.78 3.48 0.15
C PRO A 50 -12.33 3.98 0.01
N LYS A 51 -11.51 3.76 1.05
CA LYS A 51 -10.08 4.15 1.05
C LYS A 51 -9.30 3.37 0.00
N PHE A 52 -9.46 2.05 -0.02
CA PHE A 52 -8.81 1.18 -1.01
C PHE A 52 -9.23 1.53 -2.44
N ARG A 53 -10.52 1.77 -2.66
CA ARG A 53 -11.04 2.19 -3.97
C ARG A 53 -10.43 3.52 -4.42
N ARG A 54 -10.27 4.48 -3.51
CA ARG A 54 -9.60 5.76 -3.82
C ARG A 54 -8.15 5.54 -4.25
N CYS A 55 -7.38 4.75 -3.49
CA CYS A 55 -5.99 4.43 -3.84
C CYS A 55 -5.88 3.66 -5.17
N TRP A 56 -6.83 2.76 -5.44
CA TRP A 56 -6.92 2.03 -6.71
C TRP A 56 -7.16 2.98 -7.89
N THR A 57 -8.14 3.88 -7.79
CA THR A 57 -8.43 4.88 -8.84
C THR A 57 -7.23 5.79 -9.10
N GLN A 58 -6.44 6.08 -8.07
CA GLN A 58 -5.23 6.90 -8.16
C GLN A 58 -3.98 6.13 -8.60
N ARG A 59 -4.09 4.83 -8.90
CA ARG A 59 -2.96 3.94 -9.26
C ARG A 59 -1.86 3.86 -8.20
N ILE A 60 -2.22 4.11 -6.94
CA ILE A 60 -1.32 3.93 -5.78
C ILE A 60 -1.23 2.45 -5.43
N ASN A 61 -2.36 1.74 -5.41
CA ASN A 61 -2.42 0.29 -5.22
C ASN A 61 -2.65 -0.40 -6.56
N PHE A 62 -1.87 -1.43 -6.86
CA PHE A 62 -1.98 -2.24 -8.06
C PHE A 62 -2.03 -3.72 -7.69
N PRO A 63 -2.65 -4.58 -8.53
CA PRO A 63 -2.73 -6.01 -8.23
C PRO A 63 -1.34 -6.63 -8.42
N ILE A 64 -0.89 -7.37 -7.41
CA ILE A 64 0.34 -8.17 -7.48
C ILE A 64 -0.06 -9.63 -7.39
N HIS A 65 0.41 -10.43 -8.35
CA HIS A 65 0.18 -11.86 -8.37
C HIS A 65 1.37 -12.60 -7.74
N HIS A 66 1.09 -13.68 -7.01
CA HIS A 66 2.09 -14.62 -6.51
C HIS A 66 3.20 -14.06 -5.60
N SER A 67 2.97 -12.95 -4.91
CA SER A 67 3.94 -12.43 -3.92
C SER A 67 4.15 -13.42 -2.77
N THR A 68 5.42 -13.67 -2.43
CA THR A 68 5.83 -14.40 -1.23
C THR A 68 5.85 -13.51 0.01
N TRP A 69 5.79 -12.19 -0.16
CA TRP A 69 5.70 -11.18 0.89
C TRP A 69 4.24 -10.77 1.09
N VAL A 70 3.64 -11.20 2.19
CA VAL A 70 2.27 -10.85 2.55
C VAL A 70 2.23 -10.44 4.01
N ALA A 71 1.74 -9.23 4.26
CA ALA A 71 1.47 -8.72 5.59
C ALA A 71 -0.04 -8.56 5.79
N ASN A 72 -0.50 -8.82 7.02
CA ASN A 72 -1.87 -8.55 7.43
C ASN A 72 -2.07 -7.05 7.66
N ILE A 73 -3.25 -6.54 7.35
CA ILE A 73 -3.67 -5.19 7.72
C ILE A 73 -4.14 -5.23 9.18
N VAL A 74 -3.53 -4.42 10.04
CA VAL A 74 -3.83 -4.30 11.47
C VAL A 74 -4.59 -2.98 11.72
N PRO A 75 -5.57 -2.92 12.64
CA PRO A 75 -6.31 -1.71 12.98
C PRO A 75 -5.46 -0.55 13.52
#